data_AF-A0AAV0ZQV6-F1
#
_entry.id   AF-A0AAV0ZQV6-F1
#
_cell.length_a   1.000
_cell.length_b   1.000
_cell.length_c   1.000
_cell.angle_alpha   90.00
_cell.angle_beta   90.00
_cell.angle_gamma   90.00
#
_symmetry.space_group_name_H-M   'P 1'
#
loop_
_entity.id
_entity.type
_entity.pdbx_description
1 polymer ?
#
loop_
_entity_poly.entity_id
_entity_poly.type
_entity_poly.pdbx_seq_one_letter_code
_entity_poly.pdbx_strand_id
1 'polypeptide(L)'
;MSSKKITWKSIVLILGCYKTTYSLEESKKQGSFQRLSLSDISISNSSIQAIEDLSVSLAGSKLYMFNLEELREATHGFSWSNLLGEGGFGPVYKGFVDDKLRHGLKAQPVAVKRLNLDGSQGHREWLAEIIFLGQLRHPHLVKLIGYCCEEEQRLLVYEYMARGSLENQLFRTGYSATLPWSTRMKIALGAAKGLAFLHEVDKPVIYRDFKTSNILLDSDYTAKLSDLGLAKDGPEGEETHVTTTCIMGTKGYAAPEYIMSGHLSTKSDVYSYGVVLLELLTGKRVVDKTRSNKERHLVEWAKPILRDQRKFLNIIDSKLEGQFSIKGALKVAALTYKCLSHNPTPRPNMSDVVKILESLQDFDDVIIRPFVYVAVS
;
A
#
# COMPACT_ATOMS: atom_id res chain seq x y z
N MET A 1 -78.95 -34.08 -2.65
CA MET A 1 -78.80 -35.07 -3.74
C MET A 1 -79.44 -34.52 -4.99
N SER A 2 -78.67 -33.90 -5.88
CA SER A 2 -79.17 -33.52 -7.21
C SER A 2 -78.02 -33.63 -8.20
N SER A 3 -78.07 -34.69 -9.01
CA SER A 3 -77.23 -34.89 -10.18
C SER A 3 -78.15 -34.80 -11.38
N LYS A 4 -77.88 -33.84 -12.28
CA LYS A 4 -78.44 -33.83 -13.63
C LYS A 4 -77.32 -33.76 -14.65
N LYS A 5 -77.55 -34.57 -15.68
CA LYS A 5 -76.63 -35.04 -16.71
C LYS A 5 -76.24 -33.98 -17.73
N ILE A 6 -74.94 -33.96 -17.98
CA ILE A 6 -74.15 -33.78 -19.22
C ILE A 6 -74.90 -34.29 -20.48
N THR A 7 -74.91 -33.64 -21.66
CA THR A 7 -73.81 -33.49 -22.65
C THR A 7 -74.32 -32.74 -23.91
N TRP A 8 -73.51 -31.99 -24.69
CA TRP A 8 -72.66 -32.41 -25.84
C TRP A 8 -71.98 -31.11 -26.39
N LYS A 9 -70.73 -31.04 -26.89
CA LYS A 9 -70.14 -31.71 -28.07
C LYS A 9 -68.62 -31.39 -28.20
N SER A 10 -67.84 -32.39 -28.66
CA SER A 10 -66.64 -32.41 -29.53
C SER A 10 -65.44 -31.47 -29.25
N ILE A 11 -64.27 -31.95 -28.79
CA ILE A 11 -63.17 -32.74 -29.42
C ILE A 11 -62.43 -32.03 -30.57
N VAL A 12 -61.24 -31.48 -30.27
CA VAL A 12 -60.03 -31.48 -31.11
C VAL A 12 -58.81 -31.69 -30.20
N LEU A 13 -57.88 -32.53 -30.67
CA LEU A 13 -56.77 -33.17 -29.95
C LEU A 13 -55.61 -32.22 -29.58
N ILE A 14 -54.91 -32.62 -28.51
CA ILE A 14 -53.82 -31.97 -27.79
C ILE A 14 -52.45 -32.34 -28.38
N LEU A 15 -51.55 -31.36 -28.47
CA LEU A 15 -50.10 -31.43 -28.19
C LEU A 15 -49.64 -29.95 -28.05
N GLY A 16 -49.49 -29.40 -26.83
CA GLY A 16 -48.26 -29.45 -26.00
C GLY A 16 -47.39 -28.22 -26.36
N CYS A 17 -47.00 -27.28 -25.49
CA CYS A 17 -46.87 -27.23 -24.03
C CYS A 17 -47.23 -25.84 -23.50
N TYR A 18 -47.91 -25.80 -22.35
CA TYR A 18 -48.34 -24.57 -21.68
C TYR A 18 -47.18 -23.88 -20.94
N LYS A 19 -47.12 -22.55 -21.09
CA LYS A 19 -46.38 -21.63 -20.23
C LYS A 19 -46.97 -21.68 -18.81
N THR A 20 -46.15 -22.02 -17.82
CA THR A 20 -46.50 -21.82 -16.41
C THR A 20 -45.75 -20.60 -15.90
N THR A 21 -46.50 -19.55 -15.60
CA THR A 21 -46.05 -18.37 -14.86
C THR A 21 -45.64 -18.77 -13.44
N TYR A 22 -44.36 -18.66 -13.12
CA TYR A 22 -43.87 -18.61 -11.75
C TYR A 22 -43.57 -17.15 -11.39
N SER A 23 -44.27 -16.66 -10.38
CA SER A 23 -43.93 -15.45 -9.63
C SER A 23 -42.58 -15.66 -8.95
N LEU A 24 -41.54 -15.02 -9.47
CA LEU A 24 -40.25 -14.91 -8.78
C LEU A 24 -40.38 -13.76 -7.78
N GLU A 25 -40.47 -14.11 -6.49
CA GLU A 25 -40.12 -13.20 -5.42
C GLU A 25 -38.66 -12.77 -5.63
N GLU A 26 -38.44 -11.49 -5.92
CA GLU A 26 -37.11 -10.87 -5.86
C GLU A 26 -36.65 -10.84 -4.40
N SER A 27 -36.04 -11.94 -3.96
CA SER A 27 -35.18 -11.91 -2.79
C SER A 27 -33.94 -11.08 -3.15
N LYS A 28 -33.88 -9.83 -2.68
CA LYS A 28 -32.64 -9.06 -2.57
C LYS A 28 -31.71 -9.79 -1.61
N LYS A 29 -31.00 -10.81 -2.09
CA LYS A 29 -29.75 -11.25 -1.48
C LYS A 29 -28.71 -10.19 -1.78
N GLN A 30 -28.56 -9.28 -0.83
CA GLN A 30 -27.39 -8.42 -0.73
C GLN A 30 -26.20 -9.35 -0.47
N GLY A 31 -25.60 -9.86 -1.54
CA GLY A 31 -24.39 -10.66 -1.47
C GLY A 31 -23.30 -9.80 -0.86
N SER A 32 -22.83 -10.17 0.33
CA SER A 32 -21.57 -9.68 0.86
C SER A 32 -20.50 -9.95 -0.20
N PHE A 33 -19.97 -8.91 -0.84
CA PHE A 33 -18.81 -9.04 -1.70
C PHE A 33 -17.62 -9.40 -0.79
N GLN A 34 -17.37 -10.69 -0.63
CA GLN A 34 -16.18 -11.18 0.06
C GLN A 34 -14.97 -10.88 -0.83
N ARG A 35 -13.94 -10.25 -0.27
CA ARG A 35 -12.73 -9.88 -1.02
C ARG A 35 -12.04 -11.15 -1.53
N LEU A 36 -11.64 -11.17 -2.79
CA LEU A 36 -10.86 -12.28 -3.38
C LEU A 36 -9.57 -12.48 -2.59
N SER A 37 -9.28 -13.72 -2.24
CA SER A 37 -8.02 -14.13 -1.63
C SER A 37 -7.00 -14.53 -2.68
N LEU A 38 -5.73 -14.31 -2.39
CA LEU A 38 -4.62 -14.85 -3.19
C LEU A 38 -4.62 -16.40 -3.23
N SER A 39 -5.23 -17.05 -2.24
CA SER A 39 -5.37 -18.52 -2.19
C SER A 39 -6.39 -19.07 -3.18
N ASP A 40 -7.35 -18.25 -3.61
CA ASP A 40 -8.52 -18.72 -4.38
C ASP A 40 -8.22 -18.81 -5.87
N ILE A 41 -7.15 -18.17 -6.33
CA ILE A 41 -6.72 -18.20 -7.72
C ILE A 41 -5.73 -19.36 -7.90
N SER A 42 -6.16 -20.42 -8.59
CA SER A 42 -5.30 -21.54 -8.97
C SER A 42 -4.27 -21.09 -10.02
N ILE A 43 -3.03 -20.86 -9.57
CA ILE A 43 -1.89 -20.37 -10.37
C ILE A 43 -1.38 -21.44 -11.38
N SER A 44 -2.14 -22.51 -11.64
CA SER A 44 -1.70 -23.66 -12.44
C SER A 44 -2.09 -23.61 -13.92
N ASN A 45 -2.92 -22.65 -14.35
CA ASN A 45 -3.46 -22.65 -15.72
C ASN A 45 -2.93 -21.47 -16.56
N SER A 46 -2.93 -21.68 -17.88
CA SER A 46 -2.45 -20.76 -18.91
C SER A 46 -2.86 -19.30 -18.65
N SER A 47 -1.96 -18.38 -19.02
CA SER A 47 -2.08 -16.92 -18.81
C SER A 47 -3.46 -16.35 -19.14
N ILE A 48 -4.18 -16.95 -20.08
CA ILE A 48 -5.48 -16.51 -20.60
C ILE A 48 -6.61 -16.85 -19.61
N GLN A 49 -6.62 -18.04 -19.01
CA GLN A 49 -7.66 -18.46 -18.05
C GLN A 49 -7.62 -17.58 -16.79
N ALA A 50 -6.40 -17.29 -16.31
CA ALA A 50 -6.20 -16.40 -15.17
C ALA A 50 -6.68 -14.96 -15.44
N ILE A 51 -6.59 -14.47 -16.68
CA ILE A 51 -7.09 -13.14 -17.08
C ILE A 51 -8.62 -13.12 -17.14
N GLU A 52 -9.27 -14.15 -17.69
CA GLU A 52 -10.74 -14.24 -17.69
C GLU A 52 -11.28 -14.34 -16.25
N ASP A 53 -10.66 -15.16 -15.41
CA ASP A 53 -11.02 -15.28 -13.99
C ASP A 53 -10.78 -13.95 -13.26
N LEU A 54 -9.69 -13.23 -13.54
CA LEU A 54 -9.47 -11.87 -13.02
C LEU A 54 -10.53 -10.89 -13.51
N SER A 55 -10.90 -10.94 -14.79
CA SER A 55 -11.88 -10.04 -15.39
C SER A 55 -13.28 -10.22 -14.79
N VAL A 56 -13.67 -11.49 -14.57
CA VAL A 56 -14.94 -11.87 -13.95
C VAL A 56 -14.93 -11.55 -12.46
N SER A 57 -13.82 -11.84 -11.76
CA SER A 57 -13.73 -11.66 -10.31
C SER A 57 -13.54 -10.19 -9.91
N LEU A 58 -12.86 -9.41 -10.75
CA LEU A 58 -12.71 -7.96 -10.63
C LEU A 58 -13.84 -7.19 -11.32
N ALA A 59 -14.91 -7.87 -11.77
CA ALA A 59 -16.09 -7.24 -12.32
C ALA A 59 -16.73 -6.32 -11.27
N GLY A 60 -16.44 -5.01 -11.37
CA GLY A 60 -16.81 -3.99 -10.37
C GLY A 60 -15.63 -3.12 -9.94
N SER A 61 -14.40 -3.62 -10.08
CA SER A 61 -13.20 -2.78 -10.00
C SER A 61 -13.15 -1.86 -11.23
N LYS A 62 -12.96 -0.56 -11.01
CA LYS A 62 -12.85 0.44 -12.10
C LYS A 62 -11.42 0.45 -12.71
N LEU A 63 -10.85 -0.72 -12.97
CA LEU A 63 -9.51 -0.84 -13.57
C LEU A 63 -9.62 -0.90 -15.09
N TYR A 64 -8.71 -0.21 -15.78
CA TYR A 64 -8.62 -0.23 -17.23
C TYR A 64 -7.60 -1.28 -17.69
N MET A 65 -7.99 -2.15 -18.62
CA MET A 65 -7.08 -3.08 -19.27
C MET A 65 -6.47 -2.40 -20.49
N PHE A 66 -5.22 -1.96 -20.37
CA PHE A 66 -4.47 -1.31 -21.44
C PHE A 66 -3.81 -2.34 -22.36
N ASN A 67 -3.62 -1.98 -23.63
CA ASN A 67 -2.70 -2.69 -24.51
C ASN A 67 -1.28 -2.10 -24.44
N LEU A 68 -0.29 -2.83 -24.93
CA LEU A 68 1.11 -2.40 -24.84
C LEU A 68 1.38 -1.14 -25.68
N GLU A 69 0.71 -0.98 -26.83
CA GLU A 69 0.90 0.16 -27.72
C GLU A 69 0.36 1.46 -27.09
N GLU A 70 -0.79 1.41 -26.42
CA GLU A 70 -1.36 2.50 -25.60
C GLU A 70 -0.33 2.95 -24.55
N LEU A 71 0.30 2.02 -23.83
CA LEU A 71 1.30 2.37 -22.81
C LEU A 71 2.63 2.84 -23.41
N ARG A 72 2.98 2.33 -24.60
CA ARG A 72 4.14 2.80 -25.37
C ARG A 72 3.93 4.24 -25.81
N GLU A 73 2.76 4.58 -26.34
CA GLU A 73 2.41 5.96 -26.72
C GLU A 73 2.39 6.88 -25.49
N ALA A 74 1.72 6.47 -24.41
CA ALA A 74 1.61 7.24 -23.17
C ALA A 74 2.98 7.58 -22.54
N THR A 75 3.99 6.73 -22.73
CA THR A 75 5.33 6.88 -22.14
C THR A 75 6.39 7.35 -23.15
N HIS A 76 5.99 7.69 -24.37
CA HIS A 76 6.89 8.02 -25.49
C HIS A 76 7.95 6.94 -25.74
N GLY A 77 7.51 5.69 -25.88
CA GLY A 77 8.37 4.55 -26.17
C GLY A 77 9.18 4.05 -24.97
N PHE A 78 8.67 4.22 -23.74
CA PHE A 78 9.43 3.94 -22.51
C PHE A 78 10.78 4.68 -22.48
N SER A 79 10.77 5.95 -22.89
CA SER A 79 11.98 6.78 -22.98
C SER A 79 12.69 6.90 -21.64
N TRP A 80 14.03 6.84 -21.65
CA TRP A 80 14.87 7.11 -20.47
C TRP A 80 14.61 8.49 -19.84
N SER A 81 14.21 9.47 -20.65
CA SER A 81 13.82 10.80 -20.15
C SER A 81 12.57 10.79 -19.26
N ASN A 82 11.73 9.76 -19.41
CA ASN A 82 10.54 9.54 -18.60
C ASN A 82 10.77 8.55 -17.46
N LEU A 83 11.98 8.00 -17.29
CA LEU A 83 12.27 7.09 -16.19
C LEU A 83 12.17 7.82 -14.84
N LEU A 84 11.27 7.36 -13.98
CA LEU A 84 11.10 7.87 -12.62
C LEU A 84 12.01 7.17 -11.62
N GLY A 85 12.31 5.89 -11.87
CA GLY A 85 13.18 5.08 -11.05
C GLY A 85 13.15 3.61 -11.49
N GLU A 86 14.10 2.85 -10.99
CA GLU A 86 14.21 1.41 -11.23
C GLU A 86 14.53 0.73 -9.90
N GLY A 87 13.74 -0.29 -9.54
CA GLY A 87 13.89 -1.06 -8.32
C GLY A 87 13.93 -2.56 -8.60
N GLY A 88 13.85 -3.38 -7.55
CA GLY A 88 13.82 -4.84 -7.67
C GLY A 88 12.64 -5.39 -8.48
N PHE A 89 11.62 -4.56 -8.72
CA PHE A 89 10.41 -4.89 -9.45
C PHE A 89 10.39 -4.33 -10.89
N GLY A 90 11.52 -3.80 -11.38
CA GLY A 90 11.66 -3.24 -12.72
C GLY A 90 11.50 -1.71 -12.81
N PRO A 91 11.61 -1.16 -14.02
CA PRO A 91 11.59 0.28 -14.26
C PRO A 91 10.18 0.87 -14.22
N VAL A 92 10.07 2.11 -13.74
CA VAL A 92 8.84 2.90 -13.68
C VAL A 92 8.99 4.14 -14.54
N TYR A 93 8.07 4.33 -15.49
CA TYR A 93 8.08 5.46 -16.41
C TYR A 93 6.94 6.42 -16.13
N LYS A 94 7.18 7.71 -16.30
CA LYS A 94 6.14 8.73 -16.37
C LYS A 94 5.43 8.62 -17.71
N GLY A 95 4.12 8.71 -17.69
CA GLY A 95 3.33 8.83 -18.90
C GLY A 95 2.18 9.82 -18.73
N PHE A 96 1.43 10.01 -19.81
CA PHE A 96 0.19 10.77 -19.80
C PHE A 96 -0.87 9.99 -20.56
N VAL A 97 -2.04 9.83 -19.94
CA VAL A 97 -3.21 9.20 -20.55
C VAL A 97 -4.27 10.26 -20.74
N ASP A 98 -5.02 10.18 -21.83
CA ASP A 98 -6.17 11.03 -22.14
C ASP A 98 -7.31 10.21 -22.75
N ASP A 99 -8.44 10.88 -23.03
CA ASP A 99 -9.63 10.22 -23.58
C ASP A 99 -9.41 9.69 -25.01
N LYS A 100 -8.38 10.17 -25.73
CA LYS A 100 -8.02 9.65 -27.06
C LYS A 100 -7.32 8.31 -26.94
N LEU A 101 -6.41 8.19 -25.97
CA LEU A 101 -5.66 6.97 -25.70
C LEU A 101 -6.55 5.92 -25.03
N ARG A 102 -7.42 6.33 -24.10
CA ARG A 102 -8.39 5.43 -23.49
C ARG A 102 -9.72 6.12 -23.22
N HIS A 103 -10.74 5.76 -24.00
CA HIS A 103 -12.06 6.35 -23.86
C HIS A 103 -12.65 6.11 -22.45
N GLY A 104 -13.22 7.17 -21.88
CA GLY A 104 -13.79 7.17 -20.54
C GLY A 104 -12.76 7.31 -19.42
N LEU A 105 -11.46 7.45 -19.73
CA LEU A 105 -10.43 7.75 -18.75
C LEU A 105 -10.14 9.26 -18.73
N LYS A 106 -10.23 9.88 -17.55
CA LYS A 106 -9.89 11.29 -17.38
C LYS A 106 -8.41 11.52 -17.70
N ALA A 107 -8.13 12.57 -18.47
CA ALA A 107 -6.77 12.99 -18.78
C ALA A 107 -5.96 13.29 -17.50
N GLN A 108 -4.83 12.60 -17.34
CA GLN A 108 -3.99 12.71 -16.14
C GLN A 108 -2.58 12.15 -16.38
N PRO A 109 -1.56 12.63 -15.63
CA PRO A 109 -0.26 11.98 -15.60
C PRO A 109 -0.35 10.64 -14.86
N VAL A 110 0.40 9.64 -15.36
CA VAL A 110 0.44 8.29 -14.81
C VAL A 110 1.87 7.83 -14.56
N ALA A 111 2.02 6.83 -13.71
CA ALA A 111 3.25 6.07 -13.55
C ALA A 111 3.02 4.65 -14.08
N VAL A 112 3.83 4.23 -15.05
CA VAL A 112 3.76 2.92 -15.69
C VAL A 112 4.93 2.07 -15.20
N LYS A 113 4.65 1.10 -14.32
CA LYS A 113 5.63 0.12 -13.81
C LYS A 113 5.66 -1.07 -14.75
N ARG A 114 6.83 -1.34 -15.32
CA ARG A 114 7.07 -2.55 -16.12
C ARG A 114 7.74 -3.57 -15.24
N LEU A 115 7.08 -4.71 -15.02
CA LEU A 115 7.60 -5.73 -14.12
C LEU A 115 8.65 -6.58 -14.82
N ASN A 116 9.74 -6.85 -14.10
CA ASN A 116 10.72 -7.85 -14.51
C ASN A 116 10.13 -9.24 -14.25
N LEU A 117 10.00 -10.06 -15.30
CA LEU A 117 9.45 -11.41 -15.21
C LEU A 117 10.50 -12.50 -14.96
N ASP A 118 11.69 -12.13 -14.49
CA ASP A 118 12.74 -13.09 -14.18
C ASP A 118 12.27 -14.01 -13.02
N GLY A 119 11.76 -15.19 -13.38
CA GLY A 119 11.25 -16.22 -12.47
C GLY A 119 9.75 -16.11 -12.14
N SER A 120 9.23 -17.13 -11.45
CA SER A 120 7.80 -17.22 -11.08
C SER A 120 7.34 -16.21 -10.02
N GLN A 121 8.24 -15.37 -9.51
CA GLN A 121 7.96 -14.41 -8.45
C GLN A 121 7.30 -13.13 -9.00
N GLY A 122 7.81 -12.56 -10.10
CA GLY A 122 7.30 -11.30 -10.65
C GLY A 122 5.82 -11.37 -11.08
N HIS A 123 5.38 -12.52 -11.63
CA HIS A 123 3.96 -12.71 -11.96
C HIS A 123 3.05 -12.77 -10.73
N ARG A 124 3.51 -13.38 -9.62
CA ARG A 124 2.74 -13.43 -8.37
C ARG A 124 2.62 -12.04 -7.75
N GLU A 125 3.69 -11.26 -7.78
CA GLU A 125 3.70 -9.89 -7.28
C GLU A 125 2.77 -9.00 -8.11
N TRP A 126 2.80 -9.12 -9.45
CA TRP A 126 1.85 -8.46 -10.34
C TRP A 126 0.39 -8.77 -9.97
N LEU A 127 0.09 -10.06 -9.79
CA LEU A 127 -1.24 -10.54 -9.47
C LEU A 127 -1.70 -10.04 -8.10
N ALA A 128 -0.83 -10.09 -7.09
CA ALA A 128 -1.09 -9.56 -5.77
C ALA A 128 -1.43 -8.06 -5.81
N GLU A 129 -0.65 -7.27 -6.55
CA GLU A 129 -0.93 -5.84 -6.71
C GLU A 129 -2.31 -5.58 -7.32
N ILE A 130 -2.70 -6.32 -8.37
CA ILE A 130 -4.01 -6.18 -9.01
C ILE A 130 -5.14 -6.57 -8.05
N ILE A 131 -5.02 -7.69 -7.34
CA ILE A 131 -6.06 -8.17 -6.43
C ILE A 131 -6.26 -7.17 -5.29
N PHE A 132 -5.18 -6.73 -4.66
CA PHE A 132 -5.27 -5.81 -3.52
C PHE A 132 -5.70 -4.42 -3.97
N LEU A 133 -5.00 -3.77 -4.90
CA LEU A 133 -5.32 -2.40 -5.31
C LEU A 133 -6.55 -2.28 -6.21
N GLY A 134 -6.98 -3.37 -6.85
CA GLY A 134 -8.24 -3.43 -7.59
C GLY A 134 -9.46 -3.38 -6.67
N GLN A 135 -9.36 -4.00 -5.50
CA GLN A 135 -10.47 -4.11 -4.54
C GLN A 135 -10.39 -3.08 -3.40
N LEU A 136 -9.19 -2.61 -3.06
CA LEU A 136 -8.95 -1.71 -1.93
C LEU A 136 -8.71 -0.27 -2.40
N ARG A 137 -9.46 0.68 -1.84
CA ARG A 137 -9.34 2.10 -2.17
C ARG A 137 -9.32 2.94 -0.90
N HIS A 138 -8.27 3.74 -0.76
CA HIS A 138 -8.09 4.61 0.39
C HIS A 138 -7.23 5.83 0.00
N PRO A 139 -7.46 7.03 0.57
CA PRO A 139 -6.67 8.23 0.24
C PRO A 139 -5.16 8.09 0.47
N HIS A 140 -4.75 7.18 1.35
CA HIS A 140 -3.35 6.88 1.66
C HIS A 140 -2.83 5.58 1.04
N LEU A 141 -3.51 5.06 0.00
CA LEU A 141 -3.00 4.02 -0.87
C LEU A 141 -2.88 4.58 -2.29
N VAL A 142 -1.80 4.22 -3.00
CA VAL A 142 -1.64 4.64 -4.39
C VAL A 142 -2.71 3.96 -5.23
N LYS A 143 -3.44 4.77 -6.01
CA LYS A 143 -4.50 4.28 -6.87
C LYS A 143 -3.92 3.56 -8.09
N LEU A 144 -4.24 2.27 -8.20
CA LEU A 144 -4.10 1.52 -9.45
C LEU A 144 -5.20 1.99 -10.42
N ILE A 145 -4.79 2.48 -11.58
CA ILE A 145 -5.66 2.91 -12.67
C ILE A 145 -5.96 1.73 -13.58
N GLY A 146 -4.97 0.89 -13.83
CA GLY A 146 -5.12 -0.24 -14.73
C GLY A 146 -3.88 -1.09 -14.84
N TYR A 147 -3.92 -2.04 -15.76
CA TYR A 147 -2.86 -3.00 -16.00
C TYR A 147 -2.79 -3.35 -17.49
N CYS A 148 -1.66 -3.91 -17.90
CA CYS A 148 -1.46 -4.52 -19.21
C CYS A 148 -0.94 -5.95 -19.02
N CYS A 149 -1.52 -6.88 -19.75
CA CYS A 149 -1.16 -8.29 -19.74
C CYS A 149 -1.19 -8.81 -21.17
N GLU A 150 -0.09 -8.59 -21.91
CA GLU A 150 0.07 -9.03 -23.29
C GLU A 150 1.34 -9.85 -23.41
N GLU A 151 1.26 -11.05 -23.99
CA GLU A 151 2.39 -11.98 -24.12
C GLU A 151 3.13 -12.17 -22.77
N GLU A 152 4.43 -11.87 -22.75
CA GLU A 152 5.32 -11.86 -21.59
C GLU A 152 5.49 -10.45 -21.00
N GLN A 153 4.60 -9.51 -21.29
CA GLN A 153 4.62 -8.18 -20.71
C GLN A 153 3.58 -8.09 -19.60
N ARG A 154 4.03 -7.68 -18.41
CA ARG A 154 3.18 -7.35 -17.26
C ARG A 154 3.49 -5.92 -16.83
N LEU A 155 2.51 -5.04 -17.01
CA LEU A 155 2.63 -3.65 -16.61
C LEU A 155 1.48 -3.25 -15.69
N LEU A 156 1.76 -2.30 -14.81
CA LEU A 156 0.80 -1.69 -13.90
C LEU A 156 0.82 -0.18 -14.09
N VAL A 157 -0.37 0.42 -14.10
CA VAL A 157 -0.57 1.86 -14.36
C VAL A 157 -1.16 2.48 -13.10
N TYR A 158 -0.45 3.43 -12.50
CA TYR A 158 -0.84 4.11 -11.28
C TYR A 158 -1.04 5.61 -11.51
N GLU A 159 -1.69 6.26 -10.55
CA GLU A 159 -1.60 7.72 -10.45
C GLU A 159 -0.14 8.19 -10.27
N TYR A 160 0.20 9.33 -10.88
CA TYR A 160 1.54 9.89 -10.77
C TYR A 160 1.74 10.63 -9.43
N MET A 161 2.81 10.29 -8.73
CA MET A 161 3.18 10.88 -7.43
C MET A 161 4.29 11.92 -7.60
N ALA A 162 3.92 13.20 -7.64
CA ALA A 162 4.78 14.30 -8.07
C ALA A 162 6.07 14.50 -7.25
N ARG A 163 6.09 14.11 -5.96
CA ARG A 163 7.26 14.26 -5.10
C ARG A 163 8.08 12.97 -4.96
N GLY A 164 7.68 11.90 -5.62
CA GLY A 164 8.35 10.60 -5.53
C GLY A 164 8.26 10.00 -4.14
N SER A 165 9.25 9.18 -3.77
CA SER A 165 9.29 8.50 -2.48
C SER A 165 9.73 9.38 -1.31
N LEU A 166 9.28 9.05 -0.11
CA LEU A 166 9.74 9.65 1.13
C LEU A 166 11.25 9.47 1.30
N GLU A 167 11.81 8.32 0.91
CA GLU A 167 13.26 8.09 0.89
C GLU A 167 14.01 9.20 0.14
N ASN A 168 13.53 9.54 -1.07
CA ASN A 168 14.13 10.57 -1.92
C ASN A 168 13.95 11.99 -1.40
N GLN A 169 13.00 12.22 -0.50
CA GLN A 169 12.75 13.52 0.11
C GLN A 169 13.50 13.68 1.45
N LEU A 170 13.65 12.59 2.20
CA LEU A 170 14.27 12.58 3.52
C LEU A 170 15.79 12.51 3.44
N PHE A 171 16.34 11.70 2.53
CA PHE A 171 17.78 11.45 2.44
C PHE A 171 18.46 12.18 1.28
N ARG A 172 17.78 13.13 0.65
CA ARG A 172 18.34 13.91 -0.45
C ARG A 172 19.59 14.67 0.03
N THR A 173 20.67 14.55 -0.73
CA THR A 173 21.92 15.29 -0.53
C THR A 173 21.92 16.55 -1.38
N GLY A 174 22.50 17.65 -0.87
CA GLY A 174 22.62 18.94 -1.57
C GLY A 174 21.73 20.05 -1.02
N TYR A 175 21.53 21.11 -1.80
CA TYR A 175 20.83 22.37 -1.42
C TYR A 175 19.30 22.27 -1.32
N SER A 176 18.73 21.06 -1.28
CA SER A 176 17.28 20.91 -1.12
C SER A 176 16.87 21.20 0.32
N ALA A 177 15.75 21.92 0.49
CA ALA A 177 15.19 22.22 1.79
C ALA A 177 14.90 20.93 2.57
N THR A 178 15.34 20.89 3.83
CA THR A 178 15.03 19.82 4.78
C THR A 178 13.51 19.72 4.95
N LEU A 179 12.97 18.50 4.97
CA LEU A 179 11.56 18.28 5.30
C LEU A 179 11.22 18.84 6.69
N PRO A 180 10.32 19.84 6.79
CA PRO A 180 9.92 20.41 8.07
C PRO A 180 9.26 19.38 8.98
N TRP A 181 9.34 19.61 10.30
CA TRP A 181 8.75 18.72 11.31
C TRP A 181 7.27 18.43 11.05
N SER A 182 6.47 19.47 10.78
CA SER A 182 5.03 19.34 10.48
C SER A 182 4.77 18.43 9.29
N THR A 183 5.54 18.59 8.20
CA THR A 183 5.47 17.73 7.02
C THR A 183 5.84 16.28 7.34
N ARG A 184 6.89 16.04 8.15
CA ARG A 184 7.25 14.68 8.60
C ARG A 184 6.11 14.03 9.39
N MET A 185 5.47 14.77 10.29
CA MET A 185 4.34 14.27 11.07
C MET A 185 3.08 14.02 10.21
N LYS A 186 2.80 14.90 9.24
CA LYS A 186 1.74 14.68 8.25
C LYS A 186 1.96 13.39 7.46
N ILE A 187 3.20 13.15 7.01
CA ILE A 187 3.57 11.95 6.27
C ILE A 187 3.45 10.70 7.15
N ALA A 188 3.98 10.74 8.38
CA ALA A 188 3.86 9.64 9.35
C ALA A 188 2.39 9.27 9.57
N LEU A 189 1.54 10.28 9.83
CA LEU A 189 0.12 10.08 10.03
C LEU A 189 -0.57 9.48 8.80
N GLY A 190 -0.31 10.01 7.60
CA GLY A 190 -0.89 9.48 6.37
C GLY A 190 -0.49 8.03 6.11
N ALA A 191 0.79 7.71 6.28
CA ALA A 191 1.29 6.35 6.14
C ALA A 191 0.67 5.40 7.19
N ALA A 192 0.50 5.86 8.44
CA ALA A 192 -0.19 5.11 9.48
C ALA A 192 -1.67 4.85 9.13
N LYS A 193 -2.38 5.86 8.58
CA LYS A 193 -3.78 5.70 8.12
C LYS A 193 -3.89 4.68 7.00
N GLY A 194 -2.98 4.70 6.03
CA GLY A 194 -2.93 3.70 4.96
C GLY A 194 -2.73 2.29 5.49
N LEU A 195 -1.81 2.11 6.44
CA LEU A 195 -1.51 0.80 7.02
C LEU A 195 -2.62 0.31 7.97
N ALA A 196 -3.21 1.22 8.76
CA ALA A 196 -4.37 0.91 9.60
C ALA A 196 -5.55 0.39 8.77
N PHE A 197 -5.86 1.06 7.67
CA PHE A 197 -6.90 0.61 6.75
C PHE A 197 -6.64 -0.82 6.24
N LEU A 198 -5.40 -1.15 5.86
CA LEU A 198 -5.05 -2.51 5.41
C LEU A 198 -5.18 -3.56 6.52
N HIS A 199 -4.92 -3.20 7.77
CA HIS A 199 -5.02 -4.14 8.91
C HIS A 199 -6.45 -4.34 9.41
N GLU A 200 -7.35 -3.40 9.14
CA GLU A 200 -8.71 -3.35 9.69
C GLU A 200 -9.80 -3.79 8.72
N VAL A 201 -9.46 -4.08 7.46
CA VAL A 201 -10.39 -4.75 6.54
C VAL A 201 -10.73 -6.16 7.06
N ASP A 202 -11.93 -6.63 6.73
CA ASP A 202 -12.51 -7.91 7.19
C ASP A 202 -11.50 -9.08 7.14
N LYS A 203 -10.75 -9.16 6.04
CA LYS A 203 -9.56 -10.00 5.91
C LYS A 203 -8.31 -9.12 5.89
N PRO A 204 -7.55 -9.02 7.00
CA PRO A 204 -6.40 -8.13 7.10
C PRO A 204 -5.39 -8.37 5.99
N VAL A 205 -4.74 -7.31 5.50
CA VAL A 205 -3.63 -7.38 4.56
C VAL A 205 -2.35 -7.03 5.30
N ILE A 206 -1.40 -7.96 5.31
CA ILE A 206 -0.06 -7.73 5.83
C ILE A 206 0.81 -7.20 4.67
N TYR A 207 1.37 -6.01 4.86
CA TYR A 207 2.12 -5.26 3.85
C TYR A 207 3.47 -5.90 3.53
N ARG A 208 4.17 -6.38 4.56
CA ARG A 208 5.43 -7.15 4.51
C ARG A 208 6.68 -6.40 4.04
N ASP A 209 6.57 -5.37 3.21
CA ASP A 209 7.70 -4.53 2.76
C ASP A 209 7.49 -3.04 3.03
N PHE A 210 7.08 -2.71 4.26
CA PHE A 210 6.84 -1.33 4.66
C PHE A 210 8.16 -0.58 4.91
N LYS A 211 8.45 0.43 4.08
CA LYS A 211 9.72 1.19 4.08
C LYS A 211 9.55 2.59 3.48
N THR A 212 10.53 3.47 3.69
CA THR A 212 10.48 4.86 3.19
C THR A 212 10.45 4.97 1.65
N SER A 213 10.97 4.00 0.91
CA SER A 213 10.90 3.99 -0.56
C SER A 213 9.52 3.60 -1.12
N ASN A 214 8.70 2.91 -0.32
CA ASN A 214 7.34 2.50 -0.67
C ASN A 214 6.26 3.48 -0.18
N ILE A 215 6.65 4.61 0.40
CA ILE A 215 5.76 5.71 0.77
C ILE A 215 5.95 6.82 -0.26
N LEU A 216 5.00 6.97 -1.17
CA LEU A 216 5.03 8.00 -2.21
C LEU A 216 4.27 9.24 -1.77
N LEU A 217 4.68 10.40 -2.30
CA LEU A 217 4.16 11.71 -1.92
C LEU A 217 3.60 12.45 -3.13
N ASP A 218 2.40 13.01 -2.98
CA ASP A 218 1.78 13.87 -3.99
C ASP A 218 2.32 15.31 -3.90
N SER A 219 1.73 16.24 -4.66
CA SER A 219 2.11 17.66 -4.65
C SER A 219 2.01 18.31 -3.26
N ASP A 220 1.11 17.82 -2.41
CA ASP A 220 0.77 18.40 -1.12
C ASP A 220 1.44 17.66 0.05
N TYR A 221 2.40 16.78 -0.23
CA TYR A 221 3.04 15.89 0.75
C TYR A 221 2.04 14.95 1.44
N THR A 222 0.94 14.60 0.78
CA THR A 222 0.06 13.52 1.23
C THR A 222 0.76 12.19 0.95
N ALA A 223 0.94 11.39 2.00
CA ALA A 223 1.56 10.08 1.89
C ALA A 223 0.59 9.04 1.35
N LYS A 224 1.04 8.24 0.38
CA LYS A 224 0.32 7.08 -0.14
C LYS A 224 1.25 5.86 -0.20
N LEU A 225 0.77 4.73 0.29
CA LEU A 225 1.53 3.47 0.25
C LEU A 225 1.47 2.87 -1.16
N SER A 226 2.61 2.43 -1.66
CA SER A 226 2.78 1.84 -3.00
C SER A 226 3.50 0.50 -2.92
N ASP A 227 3.33 -0.36 -3.92
CA ASP A 227 4.04 -1.65 -4.00
C ASP A 227 3.53 -2.66 -2.96
N LEU A 228 2.36 -3.23 -3.26
CA LEU A 228 1.77 -4.34 -2.50
C LEU A 228 2.13 -5.70 -3.11
N GLY A 229 3.16 -5.79 -3.95
CA GLY A 229 3.51 -7.04 -4.63
C GLY A 229 3.87 -8.17 -3.66
N LEU A 230 4.45 -7.81 -2.51
CA LEU A 230 4.79 -8.76 -1.44
C LEU A 230 3.70 -8.93 -0.38
N ALA A 231 2.59 -8.17 -0.49
CA ALA A 231 1.53 -8.21 0.49
C ALA A 231 0.88 -9.60 0.53
N LYS A 232 0.36 -9.95 1.71
CA LYS A 232 -0.28 -11.23 1.94
C LYS A 232 -1.50 -11.06 2.81
N ASP A 233 -2.45 -11.93 2.61
CA ASP A 233 -3.58 -12.07 3.51
C ASP A 233 -3.10 -12.45 4.91
N GLY A 234 -3.68 -11.78 5.90
CA GLY A 234 -3.49 -12.06 7.30
C GLY A 234 -4.19 -13.35 7.73
N PRO A 235 -3.97 -13.76 8.99
CA PRO A 235 -4.59 -14.95 9.53
C PRO A 235 -6.12 -14.82 9.56
N GLU A 236 -6.82 -15.94 9.37
CA GLU A 236 -8.28 -16.04 9.46
C GLU A 236 -8.71 -16.76 10.75
N GLY A 237 -9.87 -16.39 11.28
CA GLY A 237 -10.44 -17.05 12.47
C GLY A 237 -9.60 -16.84 13.72
N GLU A 238 -9.19 -17.93 14.38
CA GLU A 238 -8.45 -17.91 15.64
C GLU A 238 -6.91 -17.86 15.46
N GLU A 239 -6.43 -17.90 14.21
CA GLU A 239 -4.99 -17.84 13.95
C GLU A 239 -4.43 -16.45 14.29
N THR A 240 -3.23 -16.43 14.88
CA THR A 240 -2.57 -15.19 15.31
C THR A 240 -1.53 -14.70 14.30
N HIS A 241 -1.11 -15.55 13.37
CA HIS A 241 -0.04 -15.29 12.42
C HIS A 241 -0.15 -16.21 11.20
N VAL A 242 0.49 -15.81 10.12
CA VAL A 242 0.70 -16.62 8.92
C VAL A 242 2.14 -17.12 8.92
N THR A 243 2.35 -18.43 8.92
CA THR A 243 3.69 -19.01 8.79
C THR A 243 4.10 -19.04 7.32
N THR A 244 5.26 -18.48 7.00
CA THR A 244 5.83 -18.52 5.65
C THR A 244 7.22 -19.11 5.66
N THR A 245 7.49 -20.00 4.70
CA THR A 245 8.80 -20.62 4.49
C THR A 245 9.81 -19.67 3.85
N CYS A 246 9.33 -18.61 3.19
CA CYS A 246 10.18 -17.59 2.58
C CYS A 246 10.07 -16.27 3.36
N ILE A 247 11.22 -15.80 3.86
CA ILE A 247 11.35 -14.46 4.45
C ILE A 247 11.62 -13.48 3.31
N MET A 248 10.70 -12.54 3.08
CA MET A 248 10.79 -11.51 2.05
C MET A 248 10.68 -10.12 2.68
N GLY A 249 11.12 -9.10 1.95
CA GLY A 249 11.12 -7.71 2.38
C GLY A 249 12.52 -7.13 2.48
N THR A 250 12.59 -5.86 2.86
CA THR A 250 13.85 -5.10 2.84
C THR A 250 14.65 -5.25 4.13
N LYS A 251 15.95 -5.57 4.01
CA LYS A 251 16.87 -5.72 5.14
C LYS A 251 16.89 -4.46 6.02
N GLY A 252 16.69 -4.65 7.32
CA GLY A 252 16.66 -3.56 8.32
C GLY A 252 15.25 -3.15 8.76
N TYR A 253 14.21 -3.50 7.98
CA TYR A 253 12.81 -3.19 8.32
C TYR A 253 12.05 -4.37 8.91
N ALA A 254 12.49 -5.60 8.62
CA ALA A 254 11.80 -6.82 9.03
C ALA A 254 11.85 -7.03 10.55
N ALA A 255 10.72 -7.46 11.12
CA ALA A 255 10.57 -7.73 12.54
C ALA A 255 11.38 -8.96 12.99
N PRO A 256 11.91 -8.99 14.22
CA PRO A 256 12.79 -10.07 14.68
C PRO A 256 12.10 -11.44 14.71
N GLU A 257 10.83 -11.50 15.14
CA GLU A 257 10.05 -12.74 15.15
C GLU A 257 9.83 -13.28 13.74
N TYR A 258 9.61 -12.38 12.77
CA TYR A 258 9.41 -12.75 11.37
C TYR A 258 10.69 -13.34 10.78
N ILE A 259 11.85 -12.73 11.06
CA ILE A 259 13.15 -13.22 10.61
C ILE A 259 13.49 -14.57 11.25
N MET A 260 13.17 -14.75 12.53
CA MET A 260 13.59 -15.94 13.29
C MET A 260 12.70 -17.16 13.04
N SER A 261 11.40 -16.94 12.85
CA SER A 261 10.41 -18.02 12.83
C SER A 261 9.51 -18.06 11.60
N GLY A 262 9.58 -17.04 10.72
CA GLY A 262 8.68 -16.92 9.58
C GLY A 262 7.24 -16.56 9.97
N HIS A 263 6.95 -16.31 11.25
CA HIS A 263 5.64 -15.86 11.72
C HIS A 263 5.39 -14.42 11.27
N LEU A 264 4.48 -14.26 10.32
CA LEU A 264 4.08 -12.99 9.75
C LEU A 264 2.74 -12.55 10.34
N SER A 265 2.65 -11.32 10.83
CA SER A 265 1.41 -10.76 11.38
C SER A 265 1.32 -9.26 11.08
N THR A 266 0.17 -8.64 11.34
CA THR A 266 0.02 -7.18 11.28
C THR A 266 1.01 -6.47 12.23
N LYS A 267 1.39 -7.11 13.35
CA LYS A 267 2.43 -6.58 14.27
C LYS A 267 3.82 -6.55 13.65
N SER A 268 4.09 -7.36 12.63
CA SER A 268 5.35 -7.30 11.88
C SER A 268 5.43 -6.00 11.07
N ASP A 269 4.33 -5.56 10.44
CA ASP A 269 4.28 -4.25 9.77
C ASP A 269 4.39 -3.09 10.76
N VAL A 270 3.82 -3.21 11.96
CA VAL A 270 3.96 -2.19 13.02
C VAL A 270 5.44 -1.97 13.39
N TYR A 271 6.23 -3.04 13.41
CA TYR A 271 7.67 -2.92 13.64
C TYR A 271 8.34 -2.15 12.49
N SER A 272 8.06 -2.51 11.24
CA SER A 272 8.58 -1.82 10.06
C SER A 272 8.15 -0.34 10.00
N TYR A 273 6.93 -0.03 10.42
CA TYR A 273 6.45 1.34 10.62
C TYR A 273 7.26 2.08 11.69
N GLY A 274 7.59 1.41 12.79
CA GLY A 274 8.50 1.94 13.82
C GLY A 274 9.89 2.28 13.28
N VAL A 275 10.42 1.49 12.33
CA VAL A 275 11.67 1.80 11.65
C VAL A 275 11.54 3.08 10.82
N VAL A 276 10.44 3.23 10.06
CA VAL A 276 10.17 4.45 9.28
C VAL A 276 10.02 5.68 10.18
N LEU A 277 9.33 5.57 11.33
CA LEU A 277 9.27 6.66 12.30
C LEU A 277 10.65 7.06 12.80
N LEU A 278 11.53 6.08 13.04
CA LEU A 278 12.90 6.34 13.46
C LEU A 278 13.70 7.05 12.37
N GLU A 279 13.53 6.67 11.11
CA GLU A 279 14.14 7.38 9.98
C GLU A 279 13.63 8.83 9.90
N LEU A 280 12.32 9.05 10.06
CA LEU A 280 11.73 10.40 10.09
C LEU A 280 12.26 11.26 11.25
N LEU A 281 12.44 10.67 12.44
CA LEU A 281 13.00 11.38 13.59
C LEU A 281 14.47 11.75 13.37
N THR A 282 15.26 10.83 12.82
CA THR A 282 16.72 10.95 12.76
C THR A 282 17.25 11.56 11.47
N GLY A 283 16.46 11.55 10.39
CA GLY A 283 16.95 11.88 9.04
C GLY A 283 18.01 10.90 8.53
N LYS A 284 18.17 9.73 9.17
CA LYS A 284 19.20 8.74 8.87
C LYS A 284 18.60 7.49 8.26
N ARG A 285 19.26 6.93 7.24
CA ARG A 285 18.94 5.60 6.67
C ARG A 285 19.12 4.50 7.71
N VAL A 286 18.23 3.50 7.69
CA VAL A 286 18.24 2.36 8.62
C VAL A 286 19.50 1.50 8.51
N VAL A 287 19.98 1.27 7.29
CA VAL A 287 21.22 0.57 6.99
C VAL A 287 22.14 1.51 6.25
N ASP A 288 23.28 1.82 6.85
CA ASP A 288 24.29 2.69 6.27
C ASP A 288 25.67 2.09 6.50
N LYS A 289 26.26 1.55 5.43
CA LYS A 289 27.57 0.87 5.48
C LYS A 289 28.73 1.84 5.75
N THR A 290 28.51 3.14 5.56
CA THR A 290 29.54 4.17 5.75
C THR A 290 29.70 4.58 7.22
N ARG A 291 28.74 4.23 8.08
CA ARG A 291 28.78 4.55 9.51
C ARG A 291 29.66 3.59 10.32
N SER A 292 30.07 4.07 11.50
CA SER A 292 30.78 3.28 12.50
C SER A 292 29.99 2.02 12.88
N ASN A 293 30.68 0.93 13.26
CA ASN A 293 30.05 -0.37 13.54
C ASN A 293 28.82 -0.30 14.46
N LYS A 294 28.81 0.63 15.43
CA LYS A 294 27.71 0.80 16.39
C LYS A 294 26.48 1.50 15.81
N GLU A 295 26.61 2.26 14.72
CA GLU A 295 25.52 3.01 14.06
C GLU A 295 25.09 2.42 12.71
N ARG A 296 25.71 1.29 12.30
CA ARG A 296 25.37 0.60 11.05
C ARG A 296 23.92 0.11 11.02
N HIS A 297 23.39 -0.27 12.18
CA HIS A 297 22.01 -0.69 12.38
C HIS A 297 21.29 0.36 13.21
N LEU A 298 20.51 1.23 12.55
CA LEU A 298 19.89 2.39 13.19
C LEU A 298 19.01 2.01 14.39
N VAL A 299 18.27 0.89 14.28
CA VAL A 299 17.38 0.40 15.34
C VAL A 299 18.15 0.01 16.60
N GLU A 300 19.24 -0.75 16.45
CA GLU A 300 20.05 -1.22 17.59
C GLU A 300 20.71 -0.04 18.33
N TRP A 301 21.17 0.96 17.57
CA TRP A 301 21.74 2.18 18.11
C TRP A 301 20.71 3.05 18.84
N ALA A 302 19.54 3.29 18.23
CA ALA A 302 18.57 4.25 18.75
C ALA A 302 17.73 3.71 19.91
N LYS A 303 17.45 2.40 19.95
CA LYS A 303 16.57 1.79 20.96
C LYS A 303 16.95 2.10 22.42
N PRO A 304 18.22 2.03 22.87
CA PRO A 304 18.58 2.42 24.23
C PRO A 304 18.39 3.92 24.48
N ILE A 305 18.52 4.76 23.45
CA ILE A 305 18.36 6.22 23.55
C ILE A 305 16.88 6.61 23.61
N LEU A 306 16.03 5.96 22.82
CA LEU A 306 14.57 6.14 22.81
C LEU A 306 13.93 5.84 24.18
N ARG A 307 14.54 4.97 24.97
CA ARG A 307 14.09 4.64 26.34
C ARG A 307 14.38 5.77 27.33
N ASP A 308 15.38 6.61 27.07
CA ASP A 308 15.83 7.67 27.97
C ASP A 308 15.33 9.04 27.48
N GLN A 309 14.31 9.57 28.16
CA GLN A 309 13.71 10.89 27.86
C GLN A 309 14.70 12.05 27.95
N ARG A 310 15.87 11.89 28.57
CA ARG A 310 16.90 12.94 28.63
C ARG A 310 17.81 12.93 27.41
N LYS A 311 17.88 11.81 26.69
CA LYS A 311 18.80 11.61 25.57
C LYS A 311 18.11 11.59 24.21
N PHE A 312 16.78 11.56 24.14
CA PHE A 312 16.06 11.50 22.86
C PHE A 312 16.38 12.68 21.93
N LEU A 313 16.71 13.87 22.46
CA LEU A 313 17.11 15.00 21.61
C LEU A 313 18.36 14.69 20.76
N ASN A 314 19.22 13.77 21.22
CA ASN A 314 20.42 13.37 20.50
C ASN A 314 20.14 12.52 19.25
N ILE A 315 18.91 11.98 19.12
CA ILE A 315 18.52 11.23 17.92
C ILE A 315 17.74 12.08 16.92
N ILE A 316 17.28 13.27 17.31
CA ILE A 316 16.52 14.12 16.41
C ILE A 316 17.45 14.66 15.32
N ASP A 317 16.95 14.68 14.09
CA ASP A 317 17.66 15.19 12.93
C ASP A 317 18.15 16.62 13.18
N SER A 318 19.48 16.80 13.16
CA SER A 318 20.12 18.10 13.38
C SER A 318 19.70 19.13 12.33
N LYS A 319 19.29 18.69 11.14
CA LYS A 319 18.82 19.57 10.06
C LYS A 319 17.47 20.23 10.35
N LEU A 320 16.75 19.79 11.39
CA LEU A 320 15.55 20.48 11.86
C LEU A 320 15.87 21.75 12.66
N GLU A 321 17.14 21.96 13.08
CA GLU A 321 17.61 23.19 13.74
C GLU A 321 16.76 23.63 14.96
N GLY A 322 16.16 22.66 15.66
CA GLY A 322 15.28 22.92 16.80
C GLY A 322 13.85 23.34 16.45
N GLN A 323 13.48 23.36 15.16
CA GLN A 323 12.14 23.70 14.67
C GLN A 323 11.19 22.49 14.77
N PHE A 324 10.96 22.01 15.99
CA PHE A 324 10.03 20.94 16.28
C PHE A 324 9.43 21.09 17.68
N SER A 325 8.25 20.50 17.89
CA SER A 325 7.64 20.38 19.21
C SER A 325 8.40 19.38 20.06
N ILE A 326 8.94 19.80 21.21
CA ILE A 326 9.63 18.89 22.15
C ILE A 326 8.65 17.85 22.69
N LYS A 327 7.43 18.28 23.05
CA LYS A 327 6.37 17.38 23.55
C LYS A 327 5.93 16.39 22.48
N GLY A 328 5.74 16.87 21.25
CA GLY A 328 5.42 16.04 20.09
C GLY A 328 6.53 15.02 19.83
N ALA A 329 7.79 15.46 19.76
CA ALA A 329 8.94 14.59 19.53
C ALA A 329 9.11 13.52 20.63
N LEU A 330 8.88 13.87 21.90
CA LEU A 330 8.86 12.90 23.01
C LEU A 330 7.78 11.83 22.83
N LYS A 331 6.56 12.23 22.46
CA LYS A 331 5.45 11.30 22.20
C LYS A 331 5.79 10.37 21.02
N VAL A 332 6.33 10.91 19.92
CA VAL A 332 6.74 10.11 18.76
C VAL A 332 7.87 9.16 19.15
N ALA A 333 8.87 9.60 19.90
CA ALA A 333 9.96 8.75 20.37
C ALA A 333 9.45 7.57 21.22
N ALA A 334 8.51 7.83 22.14
CA ALA A 334 7.88 6.78 22.94
C ALA A 334 7.05 5.81 22.09
N LEU A 335 6.33 6.32 21.09
CA LEU A 335 5.58 5.51 20.12
C LEU A 335 6.52 4.62 19.30
N THR A 336 7.59 5.19 18.74
CA THR A 336 8.65 4.48 18.01
C THR A 336 9.25 3.36 18.85
N TYR A 337 9.57 3.63 20.12
CA TYR A 337 10.09 2.61 21.04
C TYR A 337 9.12 1.43 21.22
N LYS A 338 7.81 1.71 21.40
CA LYS A 338 6.79 0.66 21.51
C LYS A 338 6.66 -0.17 20.24
N CYS A 339 6.63 0.48 19.07
CA CYS A 339 6.58 -0.21 17.77
C CYS A 339 7.80 -1.12 17.54
N LEU A 340 8.99 -0.69 17.97
CA LEU A 340 10.25 -1.44 17.86
C LEU A 340 10.46 -2.49 18.97
N SER A 341 9.42 -2.84 19.73
CA SER A 341 9.49 -3.90 20.74
C SER A 341 9.87 -5.24 20.10
N HIS A 342 10.76 -5.99 20.77
CA HIS A 342 11.18 -7.30 20.25
C HIS A 342 9.99 -8.27 20.25
N ASN A 343 9.23 -8.30 21.35
CA ASN A 343 7.97 -9.04 21.41
C ASN A 343 6.87 -8.28 20.62
N PRO A 344 6.09 -8.96 19.75
CA PRO A 344 4.97 -8.35 19.03
C PRO A 344 3.77 -7.94 19.90
N THR A 345 3.54 -8.58 21.04
CA THR A 345 2.40 -8.29 21.94
C THR A 345 2.32 -6.83 22.39
N PRO A 346 3.39 -6.20 22.93
CA PRO A 346 3.34 -4.80 23.37
C PRO A 346 3.30 -3.76 22.25
N ARG A 347 3.47 -4.16 20.98
CA ARG A 347 3.37 -3.22 19.86
C ARG A 347 1.92 -2.75 19.72
N PRO A 348 1.66 -1.44 19.53
CA PRO A 348 0.30 -0.94 19.37
C PRO A 348 -0.34 -1.45 18.07
N ASN A 349 -1.66 -1.38 17.99
CA ASN A 349 -2.35 -1.52 16.71
C ASN A 349 -2.22 -0.24 15.89
N MET A 350 -2.33 -0.32 14.57
CA MET A 350 -2.15 0.87 13.71
C MET A 350 -3.24 1.93 13.92
N SER A 351 -4.46 1.58 14.34
CA SER A 351 -5.46 2.57 14.78
C SER A 351 -5.01 3.37 16.00
N ASP A 352 -4.37 2.73 16.98
CA ASP A 352 -3.84 3.42 18.15
C ASP A 352 -2.68 4.34 17.78
N VAL A 353 -1.83 3.89 16.84
CA VAL A 353 -0.76 4.71 16.25
C VAL A 353 -1.35 5.96 15.59
N VAL A 354 -2.41 5.81 14.80
CA VAL A 354 -3.11 6.94 14.16
C VAL A 354 -3.64 7.93 15.20
N LYS A 355 -4.38 7.45 16.22
CA LYS A 355 -4.91 8.32 17.29
C LYS A 355 -3.81 9.12 18.01
N ILE A 356 -2.68 8.47 18.29
CA ILE A 356 -1.54 9.13 18.93
C ILE A 356 -1.00 10.23 18.03
N LEU A 357 -0.80 9.97 16.73
CA LEU A 357 -0.27 10.92 15.75
C LEU A 357 -1.23 12.07 15.44
N GLU A 358 -2.54 11.82 15.45
CA GLU A 358 -3.57 12.86 15.30
C GLU A 358 -3.50 13.85 16.46
N SER A 359 -3.34 13.36 17.70
CA SER A 359 -3.12 14.23 18.87
C SER A 359 -1.85 15.06 18.83
N LEU A 360 -0.97 14.83 17.83
CA LEU A 360 0.25 15.63 17.65
C LEU A 360 0.06 16.80 16.70
N GLN A 361 -1.01 16.80 15.89
CA GLN A 361 -1.28 17.90 14.95
C GLN A 361 -1.66 19.19 15.70
N ASP A 362 -2.10 19.08 16.95
CA ASP A 362 -2.53 20.20 17.79
C ASP A 362 -1.36 20.88 18.57
N PHE A 363 -0.12 20.46 18.35
CA PHE A 363 1.04 21.04 19.04
C PHE A 363 1.62 22.25 18.29
N ASP A 364 1.25 23.45 18.76
CA ASP A 364 1.79 24.73 18.27
C ASP A 364 3.05 25.22 19.04
N ASP A 365 3.68 24.38 19.85
CA ASP A 365 4.87 24.75 20.66
C ASP A 365 6.19 24.74 19.88
N VAL A 366 6.14 24.88 18.55
CA VAL A 366 7.35 24.99 17.71
C VAL A 366 8.04 26.32 18.02
N ILE A 367 9.27 26.23 18.51
CA ILE A 367 10.10 27.42 18.77
C ILE A 367 10.49 28.03 17.42
N ILE A 368 9.74 29.03 16.96
CA ILE A 368 10.13 29.88 15.84
C ILE A 368 11.27 30.77 16.33
N ARG A 369 12.51 30.33 16.11
CA ARG A 369 13.66 31.22 16.32
C ARG A 369 13.65 32.29 15.22
N PRO A 370 13.90 33.57 15.54
CA PRO A 370 14.07 34.60 14.51
C PRO A 370 15.19 34.19 13.56
N PHE A 371 14.93 34.23 12.26
CA PHE A 371 15.95 34.05 11.24
C PHE A 371 16.90 35.25 11.32
N VAL A 372 18.10 35.08 11.88
CA VAL A 372 19.13 36.13 11.89
C VAL A 372 19.95 35.95 10.62
N TYR A 373 19.67 36.77 9.61
CA TYR A 373 20.56 36.92 8.46
C TYR A 373 21.74 37.78 8.89
N VAL A 374 22.91 37.16 9.08
CA VAL A 374 24.17 37.91 9.22
C VAL A 374 24.63 38.25 7.80
N ALA A 375 24.37 39.49 7.38
CA ALA A 375 24.98 40.01 6.17
C ALA A 375 26.50 40.05 6.39
N VAL A 376 27.24 39.32 5.55
CA VAL A 376 28.69 39.42 5.53
C VAL A 376 29.02 40.77 4.89
N SER A 377 29.48 41.71 5.71
CA SER A 377 29.89 43.06 5.30
C SER A 377 31.21 43.04 4.55
#